data_AF-A0A512B5W9-F1
#
_entry.id   AF-A0A512B5W9-F1
#
_cell.length_a   1.000
_cell.length_b   1.000
_cell.length_c   1.000
_cell.angle_alpha   90.00
_cell.angle_beta   90.00
_cell.angle_gamma   90.00
#
_symmetry.space_group_name_H-M   'P 1'
#
loop_
_entity.id
_entity.type
_entity.pdbx_description
1 polymer ?
#
loop_
_entity_poly.entity_id
_entity_poly.type
_entity_poly.pdbx_seq_one_letter_code
_entity_poly.pdbx_strand_id
1 'polypeptide(L)'
;MRLLAYFFFYTYVGLLIVAGLWGAFIGARIDQKMLFDFDLTSVDQTTAASMLTQYRFLRLVEFGFGMFAILFTREVFSQLKYNRLFLGVMFLGVVARVVSYLVDGPPNWLFYFFAIYELVGVILIFFYTRNQLQPHGKFN
;
A
#
# COMPACT_ATOMS: atom_id res chain seq x y z
N MET A 1 -18.98 9.02 8.42
CA MET A 1 -17.75 8.26 8.75
C MET A 1 -17.73 6.86 8.14
N ARG A 2 -18.80 6.04 8.28
CA ARG A 2 -18.85 4.69 7.68
C ARG A 2 -18.51 4.67 6.19
N LEU A 3 -19.24 5.42 5.37
CA LEU A 3 -19.02 5.44 3.91
C LEU A 3 -17.60 5.87 3.53
N LEU A 4 -17.03 6.85 4.24
CA LEU A 4 -15.64 7.30 4.03
C LEU A 4 -14.63 6.20 4.39
N ALA A 5 -14.79 5.53 5.53
CA ALA A 5 -13.88 4.45 5.92
C ALA A 5 -13.90 3.28 4.93
N TYR A 6 -15.09 2.87 4.46
CA TYR A 6 -15.21 1.85 3.41
C TYR A 6 -14.65 2.33 2.07
N PHE A 7 -14.90 3.59 1.70
CA PHE A 7 -14.33 4.17 0.49
C PHE A 7 -12.81 4.10 0.51
N PHE A 8 -12.15 4.66 1.55
CA PHE A 8 -10.69 4.64 1.69
C PHE A 8 -10.13 3.22 1.76
N PHE A 9 -10.82 2.30 2.45
CA PHE A 9 -10.43 0.90 2.49
C PHE A 9 -10.44 0.27 1.09
N TYR A 10 -11.56 0.31 0.39
CA TYR A 10 -11.68 -0.34 -0.93
C TYR A 10 -10.82 0.33 -1.98
N THR A 11 -10.65 1.65 -1.92
CA THR A 11 -9.79 2.37 -2.87
C THR A 11 -8.30 2.10 -2.61
N TYR A 12 -7.86 2.04 -1.34
CA TYR A 12 -6.49 1.62 -1.01
C TYR A 12 -6.22 0.16 -1.40
N VAL A 13 -7.13 -0.75 -1.04
CA VAL A 13 -6.98 -2.17 -1.36
C VAL A 13 -7.05 -2.41 -2.88
N GLY A 14 -7.95 -1.70 -3.57
CA GLY A 14 -8.05 -1.72 -5.02
C GLY A 14 -6.77 -1.20 -5.68
N LEU A 15 -6.16 -0.14 -5.14
CA LEU A 15 -4.87 0.35 -5.61
C LEU A 15 -3.77 -0.70 -5.44
N LEU A 16 -3.66 -1.36 -4.28
CA LEU A 16 -2.67 -2.43 -4.06
C LEU A 16 -2.83 -3.58 -5.05
N ILE A 17 -4.07 -3.97 -5.33
CA ILE A 17 -4.36 -5.07 -6.27
C ILE A 17 -4.02 -4.63 -7.70
N VAL A 18 -4.58 -3.52 -8.17
CA VAL A 18 -4.43 -3.07 -9.56
C VAL A 18 -2.99 -2.66 -9.84
N ALA A 19 -2.38 -1.84 -8.98
CA ALA A 19 -0.99 -1.41 -9.14
C ALA A 19 -0.02 -2.57 -8.93
N GLY A 20 -0.32 -3.49 -8.00
CA GLY A 20 0.48 -4.70 -7.79
C GLY A 20 0.48 -5.62 -9.00
N LEU A 21 -0.70 -5.94 -9.57
CA LEU A 21 -0.82 -6.72 -10.81
C LEU A 21 -0.14 -6.03 -11.99
N TRP A 22 -0.40 -4.73 -12.16
CA TRP A 22 0.18 -3.94 -13.23
C TRP A 22 1.71 -3.92 -13.13
N GLY A 23 2.26 -3.51 -11.99
CA GLY A 23 3.70 -3.37 -11.80
C GLY A 23 4.46 -4.69 -11.76
N ALA A 24 3.83 -5.79 -11.33
CA ALA A 24 4.44 -7.11 -11.35
C ALA A 24 4.54 -7.71 -12.76
N PHE A 25 3.47 -7.63 -13.55
CA PHE A 25 3.36 -8.41 -14.79
C PHE A 25 3.43 -7.57 -16.06
N ILE A 26 2.88 -6.35 -16.06
CA ILE A 26 2.63 -5.58 -17.28
C ILE A 26 3.56 -4.38 -17.38
N GLY A 27 3.44 -3.43 -16.46
CA GLY A 27 3.96 -2.08 -16.57
C GLY A 27 5.27 -1.81 -15.85
N ALA A 28 6.01 -2.82 -15.36
CA ALA A 28 7.22 -2.62 -14.56
C ALA A 28 8.21 -1.60 -15.15
N ARG A 29 8.42 -1.62 -16.47
CA ARG A 29 9.31 -0.68 -17.17
C ARG A 29 8.72 0.74 -17.28
N ILE A 30 7.41 0.83 -17.47
CA ILE A 30 6.69 2.11 -17.56
C ILE A 30 6.72 2.78 -16.18
N ASP A 31 6.47 2.01 -15.13
CA ASP A 31 6.47 2.49 -13.77
C ASP A 31 7.85 2.98 -13.34
N GLN A 32 8.94 2.30 -13.73
CA GLN A 32 10.31 2.78 -13.47
C GLN A 32 10.53 4.19 -14.01
N LYS A 33 10.03 4.46 -15.22
CA LYS A 33 10.12 5.80 -15.82
C LYS A 33 9.15 6.81 -15.20
N MET A 34 7.88 6.44 -14.95
CA MET A 34 6.87 7.41 -14.51
C MET A 34 6.89 7.67 -13.00
N LEU A 35 7.14 6.63 -12.19
CA LEU A 35 7.13 6.74 -10.73
C LEU A 35 8.50 7.12 -10.17
N PHE A 36 9.59 6.62 -10.74
CA PHE A 36 10.94 6.83 -10.21
C PHE A 36 11.78 7.78 -11.08
N ASP A 37 11.21 8.31 -12.17
CA ASP A 37 11.93 9.12 -13.16
C ASP A 37 13.23 8.46 -13.65
N PHE A 38 13.22 7.12 -13.69
CA PHE A 38 14.41 6.32 -13.93
C PHE A 38 14.38 5.68 -15.31
N ASP A 39 15.40 5.98 -16.12
CA ASP A 39 15.58 5.37 -17.43
C ASP A 39 16.43 4.10 -17.34
N LEU A 40 15.77 2.94 -17.42
CA LEU A 40 16.42 1.63 -17.43
C LEU A 40 17.40 1.44 -18.60
N THR A 41 17.34 2.25 -19.66
CA THR A 41 18.28 2.18 -20.79
C THR A 41 19.60 2.87 -20.51
N SER A 42 19.65 3.70 -19.45
CA SER A 42 20.86 4.43 -19.04
C SER A 42 21.85 3.58 -18.23
N VAL A 43 21.47 2.37 -17.83
CA VAL A 43 22.27 1.47 -16.99
C VAL A 43 22.53 0.13 -17.70
N ASP A 44 23.53 -0.61 -17.18
CA ASP A 44 23.84 -1.95 -17.68
C ASP A 44 22.64 -2.90 -17.56
N GLN A 45 22.57 -3.87 -18.48
CA GLN A 45 21.47 -4.83 -18.57
C GLN A 45 21.32 -5.65 -17.29
N THR A 46 22.41 -6.00 -16.61
CA THR A 46 22.35 -6.76 -15.36
C THR A 46 21.71 -5.94 -14.25
N THR A 47 22.09 -4.65 -14.13
CA THR A 47 21.53 -3.72 -13.15
C THR A 47 20.05 -3.47 -13.41
N ALA A 48 19.68 -3.23 -14.68
CA ALA A 48 18.28 -3.06 -15.08
C ALA A 48 17.44 -4.30 -14.74
N ALA A 49 17.97 -5.51 -14.98
CA ALA A 49 17.29 -6.75 -14.65
C ALA A 49 17.11 -6.94 -13.14
N SER A 50 18.13 -6.62 -12.34
CA SER A 50 18.05 -6.66 -10.87
C SER A 50 17.00 -5.69 -10.34
N MET A 51 17.00 -4.44 -10.79
CA MET A 51 16.02 -3.42 -10.38
C MET A 51 14.58 -3.82 -10.75
N LEU A 52 14.38 -4.29 -11.98
CA LEU A 52 13.06 -4.77 -12.43
C LEU A 52 12.57 -5.96 -11.60
N THR A 53 13.45 -6.89 -11.26
CA THR A 53 13.08 -8.08 -10.48
C THR A 53 12.69 -7.69 -9.05
N GLN A 54 13.46 -6.81 -8.40
CA GLN A 54 13.15 -6.29 -7.07
C GLN A 54 11.82 -5.53 -7.07
N TYR A 55 11.60 -4.67 -8.06
CA TYR A 55 10.36 -3.92 -8.21
C TYR A 55 9.14 -4.85 -8.38
N ARG A 56 9.24 -5.84 -9.27
CA ARG A 56 8.16 -6.81 -9.51
C ARG A 56 7.86 -7.63 -8.26
N PHE A 57 8.88 -8.05 -7.52
CA PHE A 57 8.72 -8.76 -6.27
C PHE A 57 7.96 -7.91 -5.24
N LEU A 58 8.36 -6.63 -5.07
CA LEU A 58 7.68 -5.73 -4.15
C LEU A 58 6.20 -5.51 -4.54
N ARG A 59 5.92 -5.35 -5.84
CA ARG A 59 4.54 -5.23 -6.35
C ARG A 59 3.71 -6.49 -6.16
N LEU A 60 4.31 -7.68 -6.22
CA LEU A 60 3.62 -8.92 -5.88
C LEU A 60 3.29 -9.02 -4.39
N VAL A 61 4.16 -8.53 -3.51
CA VAL A 61 3.87 -8.45 -2.07
C VAL A 61 2.69 -7.52 -1.81
N GLU A 62 2.65 -6.35 -2.45
CA GLU A 62 1.52 -5.42 -2.38
C GLU A 62 0.22 -6.04 -2.89
N PHE A 63 0.27 -6.72 -4.04
CA PHE A 63 -0.87 -7.46 -4.59
C PHE A 63 -1.38 -8.52 -3.60
N GLY A 64 -0.47 -9.33 -3.03
CA GLY A 64 -0.80 -10.35 -2.05
C GLY A 64 -1.45 -9.77 -0.79
N PHE A 65 -0.95 -8.63 -0.30
CA PHE A 65 -1.55 -7.92 0.82
C PHE A 65 -2.93 -7.34 0.48
N GLY A 66 -3.11 -6.79 -0.72
CA GLY A 66 -4.41 -6.35 -1.22
C GLY A 66 -5.42 -7.49 -1.29
N MET A 67 -5.02 -8.65 -1.82
CA MET A 67 -5.85 -9.86 -1.84
C MET A 67 -6.23 -10.33 -0.43
N PHE A 68 -5.28 -10.33 0.51
CA PHE A 68 -5.55 -10.61 1.92
C PHE A 68 -6.59 -9.63 2.49
N ALA A 69 -6.45 -8.33 2.23
CA ALA A 69 -7.37 -7.34 2.74
C ALA A 69 -8.80 -7.52 2.20
N ILE A 70 -8.97 -7.87 0.91
CA ILE A 70 -10.30 -8.21 0.36
C ILE A 70 -10.89 -9.42 1.06
N LEU A 71 -10.13 -10.52 1.15
CA LEU A 71 -10.62 -11.78 1.72
C LEU A 71 -11.04 -11.64 3.19
N PHE A 72 -10.29 -10.84 3.97
CA PHE A 72 -10.54 -10.62 5.39
C PHE A 72 -11.21 -9.26 5.67
N THR A 73 -11.97 -8.71 4.70
CA THR A 73 -12.59 -7.38 4.85
C THR A 73 -13.46 -7.32 6.11
N ARG A 74 -14.28 -8.35 6.35
CA ARG A 74 -15.18 -8.38 7.51
C ARG A 74 -14.41 -8.38 8.82
N GLU A 75 -13.33 -9.14 8.89
CA GLU A 75 -12.46 -9.30 10.05
C GLU A 75 -11.68 -8.00 10.32
N VAL A 76 -11.21 -7.31 9.27
CA VAL A 76 -10.52 -6.01 9.39
C VAL A 76 -11.42 -4.95 10.05
N PHE A 77 -12.73 -4.97 9.80
CA PHE A 77 -13.66 -4.03 10.42
C PHE A 77 -14.26 -4.48 11.75
N SER A 78 -14.17 -5.77 12.11
CA SER A 78 -14.82 -6.32 13.31
C SER A 78 -13.86 -6.79 14.40
N GLN A 79 -12.65 -7.22 14.04
CA GLN A 79 -11.68 -7.86 14.94
C GLN A 79 -10.45 -6.98 15.16
N LEU A 80 -10.10 -6.74 16.43
CA LEU A 80 -9.00 -5.86 16.80
C LEU A 80 -7.65 -6.26 16.19
N LYS A 81 -7.36 -7.57 16.12
CA LYS A 81 -6.08 -8.09 15.60
C LYS A 81 -5.90 -7.78 14.11
N TYR A 82 -6.91 -8.09 13.30
CA TYR A 82 -6.88 -7.87 11.85
C TYR A 82 -6.86 -6.38 11.52
N ASN A 83 -7.64 -5.59 12.26
CA ASN A 83 -7.66 -4.14 12.11
C ASN A 83 -6.29 -3.51 12.37
N ARG A 84 -5.65 -3.86 13.51
CA ARG A 84 -4.32 -3.33 13.85
C ARG A 84 -3.25 -3.78 12.88
N LEU A 85 -3.32 -5.01 12.37
CA LEU A 85 -2.40 -5.47 11.33
C LEU A 85 -2.56 -4.65 10.05
N PHE A 86 -3.80 -4.48 9.57
CA PHE A 86 -4.09 -3.71 8.36
C PHE A 86 -3.65 -2.24 8.49
N LEU A 87 -4.08 -1.57 9.56
CA LEU A 87 -3.67 -0.18 9.84
C LEU A 87 -2.18 -0.05 10.08
N GLY A 88 -1.55 -1.05 10.72
CA GLY A 88 -0.12 -1.09 10.95
C GLY A 88 0.67 -1.14 9.64
N VAL A 89 0.28 -2.01 8.71
CA VAL A 89 0.92 -2.09 7.38
C VAL A 89 0.73 -0.78 6.60
N MET A 90 -0.49 -0.22 6.57
CA MET A 90 -0.73 1.08 5.94
C MET A 90 0.13 2.19 6.54
N PHE A 91 0.21 2.25 7.87
CA PHE A 91 1.02 3.25 8.56
C PHE A 91 2.51 3.08 8.30
N LEU A 92 3.00 1.83 8.28
CA LEU A 92 4.39 1.54 7.91
C LEU A 92 4.70 1.98 6.47
N GLY A 93 3.73 1.92 5.55
CA GLY A 93 3.86 2.50 4.21
C GLY A 93 4.12 4.01 4.24
N VAL A 94 3.37 4.75 5.06
CA VAL A 94 3.58 6.19 5.28
C VAL A 94 4.96 6.45 5.90
N VAL A 95 5.35 5.69 6.93
CA VAL A 95 6.67 5.81 7.57
C VAL A 95 7.80 5.54 6.57
N ALA A 96 7.68 4.49 5.75
CA ALA A 96 8.66 4.17 4.72
C ALA A 96 8.83 5.34 3.75
N ARG A 97 7.73 5.99 3.33
CA ARG A 97 7.82 7.21 2.51
C ARG A 97 8.49 8.36 3.26
N VAL A 98 8.17 8.61 4.53
CA VAL A 98 8.87 9.65 5.30
C VAL A 98 10.37 9.38 5.38
N VAL A 99 10.79 8.13 5.59
CA VAL A 99 12.21 7.75 5.58
C VAL A 99 12.83 7.98 4.21
N SER A 100 12.21 7.53 3.12
CA SER A 100 12.71 7.76 1.76
C SER A 100 12.84 9.25 1.44
N TYR A 101 11.90 10.09 1.89
CA TYR A 101 11.99 11.54 1.70
C TYR A 101 13.21 12.14 2.41
N LEU A 102 13.49 11.69 3.64
CA LEU A 102 14.60 12.20 4.44
C LEU A 102 15.97 11.70 3.98
N VAL A 103 16.05 10.48 3.46
CA VAL A 103 17.32 9.84 3.06
C VAL A 103 17.64 10.08 1.59
N ASP A 104 16.66 9.90 0.70
CA ASP A 104 16.87 9.85 -0.75
C ASP A 104 16.28 11.08 -1.48
N GLY A 105 15.43 11.87 -0.79
CA GLY A 105 14.71 13.01 -1.38
C GLY A 105 13.42 12.61 -2.10
N PRO A 106 12.60 13.59 -2.54
CA PRO A 106 11.32 13.30 -3.19
C PRO A 106 11.49 12.94 -4.67
N PRO A 107 11.08 11.74 -5.12
CA PRO A 107 11.21 11.35 -6.52
C PRO A 107 10.22 12.07 -7.45
N ASN A 108 8.96 12.24 -7.04
CA ASN A 108 7.94 12.93 -7.84
C ASN A 108 6.77 13.45 -6.98
N TRP A 109 5.81 14.15 -7.62
CA TRP A 109 4.62 14.66 -6.92
C TRP A 109 3.65 13.55 -6.48
N LEU A 110 3.60 12.42 -7.20
CA LEU A 110 2.75 11.27 -6.87
C LEU A 110 3.10 10.69 -5.50
N PHE A 111 4.38 10.76 -5.12
CA PHE A 111 4.85 10.38 -3.80
C PHE A 111 4.10 11.08 -2.66
N TYR A 112 3.95 12.41 -2.75
CA TYR A 112 3.22 13.18 -1.74
C TYR A 112 1.72 12.85 -1.74
N PHE A 113 1.14 12.65 -2.92
CA PHE A 113 -0.26 12.26 -3.06
C PHE A 113 -0.52 10.93 -2.32
N PHE A 114 0.29 9.90 -2.58
CA PHE A 114 0.12 8.61 -1.90
C PHE A 114 0.40 8.68 -0.40
N ALA A 115 1.40 9.45 0.04
CA ALA A 115 1.70 9.62 1.46
C ALA A 115 0.53 10.27 2.22
N ILE A 116 -0.01 11.38 1.69
CA ILE A 116 -1.15 12.08 2.30
C ILE A 116 -2.40 11.20 2.25
N TYR A 117 -2.66 10.58 1.11
CA TYR A 117 -3.83 9.72 0.91
C TYR A 117 -3.84 8.54 1.89
N GLU A 118 -2.72 7.84 2.06
CA GLU A 118 -2.60 6.74 3.02
C GLU A 118 -2.72 7.22 4.47
N LEU A 119 -2.09 8.35 4.82
CA LEU A 119 -2.19 8.92 6.17
C LEU A 119 -3.64 9.27 6.52
N VAL A 120 -4.35 9.94 5.61
CA VAL A 120 -5.78 10.25 5.77
C VAL A 120 -6.61 8.96 5.88
N GLY A 121 -6.31 7.96 5.06
CA GLY A 121 -6.95 6.64 5.14
C GLY A 121 -6.77 5.97 6.51
N VAL A 122 -5.54 5.92 7.03
CA VAL A 122 -5.24 5.37 8.36
C VAL A 122 -6.03 6.10 9.44
N ILE A 123 -6.01 7.43 9.44
CA ILE A 123 -6.71 8.25 10.44
C ILE A 123 -8.22 7.99 10.40
N LEU A 124 -8.83 8.02 9.23
CA LEU A 124 -10.29 7.85 9.08
C LEU A 124 -10.74 6.43 9.45
N ILE A 125 -10.01 5.41 9.02
CA ILE A 125 -10.32 4.02 9.35
C ILE A 125 -10.12 3.78 10.85
N PHE A 126 -9.05 4.31 11.45
CA PHE A 126 -8.81 4.20 12.90
C PHE A 126 -9.94 4.85 13.72
N PHE A 127 -10.32 6.10 13.41
CA PHE A 127 -11.39 6.78 14.13
C PHE A 127 -12.75 6.09 13.97
N TYR A 128 -13.02 5.49 12.82
CA TYR A 128 -14.24 4.72 12.60
C TYR A 128 -14.24 3.40 13.37
N THR A 129 -13.12 2.68 13.36
CA THR A 129 -13.04 1.32 13.91
C THR A 129 -12.80 1.29 15.42
N ARG A 130 -12.22 2.33 16.04
CA ARG A 130 -11.88 2.34 17.48
C ARG A 130 -13.01 1.92 18.44
N ASN A 131 -14.27 2.19 18.09
CA ASN A 131 -15.44 1.91 18.94
C ASN A 131 -16.22 0.66 18.51
N GLN A 132 -15.87 0.02 17.38
CA GLN A 132 -16.60 -1.13 16.81
C GLN A 132 -15.84 -2.46 16.94
N LEU A 133 -14.59 -2.43 17.40
CA LEU A 133 -13.72 -3.60 17.43
C LEU A 133 -14.01 -4.48 18.66
N GLN A 134 -14.23 -5.77 18.41
CA GLN A 134 -14.32 -6.77 19.46
C GLN A 134 -12.93 -7.36 19.75
N PRO A 135 -12.60 -7.63 21.03
CA PRO A 135 -11.41 -8.40 21.38
C PRO A 135 -11.57 -9.83 20.83
N HIS A 136 -10.51 -10.31 20.19
CA HIS A 136 -10.46 -11.65 19.64
C HIS A 136 -10.71 -12.70 20.74
N GLY A 137 -11.73 -13.57 20.56
CA GLY A 137 -12.07 -14.63 21.52
C GLY A 137 -13.42 -14.47 22.23
N LYS A 138 -14.19 -13.40 21.97
CA LYS A 138 -15.62 -13.36 22.35
C LYS A 138 -16.45 -13.90 21.18
N PHE A 139 -16.62 -15.22 21.15
CA PHE A 139 -17.72 -15.83 20.41
C PHE A 139 -19.01 -15.48 21.17
N ASN A 140 -19.93 -14.78 20.51
CA ASN A 140 -21.35 -14.85 20.87
C ASN A 140 -21.97 -16.00 20.09
#